data_AF-A0A959JUU1-F1
#
_entry.id   AF-A0A959JUU1-F1
#
_cell.length_a   1.000
_cell.length_b   1.000
_cell.length_c   1.000
_cell.angle_alpha   90.00
_cell.angle_beta   90.00
_cell.angle_gamma   90.00
#
_symmetry.space_group_name_H-M   'P 1'
#
loop_
_entity.id
_entity.type
_entity.pdbx_description
1 polymer ?
#
loop_
_entity_poly.entity_id
_entity_poly.type
_entity_poly.pdbx_seq_one_letter_code
_entity_poly.pdbx_strand_id
1 'polypeptide(L)'
;SDDLLIHEYVHILHWNIAGDPNLIPKWLWEGVALYKGCCQWDHLEQLEYLQKEKFPSLREINGQAELQYQLGYSIIEFIVEKWDWAKVLSLLKNNGDIKESLDLSTRALEREFYAFIKEKYLSK
;
A
#
# COMPACT_ATOMS: atom_id res chain seq x y z
N SER A 1 9.18 16.37 -11.38
CA SER A 1 8.11 16.41 -12.38
C SER A 1 6.83 16.84 -11.69
N ASP A 2 5.75 17.06 -12.45
CA ASP A 2 4.43 17.34 -11.89
C ASP A 2 3.90 16.17 -11.02
N ASP A 3 4.39 14.95 -11.23
CA ASP A 3 3.97 13.76 -10.47
C ASP A 3 4.27 13.87 -8.97
N LEU A 4 5.42 14.44 -8.60
CA LEU A 4 5.78 14.67 -7.20
C LEU A 4 4.84 15.70 -6.56
N LEU A 5 4.45 16.74 -7.31
CA LEU A 5 3.49 17.73 -6.81
C LEU A 5 2.12 17.10 -6.55
N ILE A 6 1.65 16.23 -7.44
CA ILE A 6 0.37 15.52 -7.27
C ILE A 6 0.46 14.52 -6.12
N HIS A 7 1.57 13.80 -5.96
CA HIS A 7 1.83 12.92 -4.81
C HIS A 7 1.67 13.67 -3.48
N GLU A 8 2.37 14.80 -3.31
CA GLU A 8 2.27 15.63 -2.11
C GLU A 8 0.87 16.25 -1.93
N TYR A 9 0.18 16.56 -3.02
CA TYR A 9 -1.20 17.02 -2.95
C TYR A 9 -2.14 15.95 -2.38
N VAL A 10 -1.94 14.67 -2.70
CA VAL A 10 -2.72 13.57 -2.12
C VAL A 10 -2.51 13.46 -0.61
N HIS A 11 -1.29 13.69 -0.11
CA HIS A 11 -1.02 13.77 1.32
C HIS A 11 -1.81 14.87 2.04
N ILE A 12 -1.97 16.05 1.41
CA ILE A 12 -2.82 17.12 1.94
C ILE A 12 -4.28 16.67 2.06
N LEU A 13 -4.78 15.92 1.06
CA LEU A 13 -6.14 15.37 1.10
C LEU A 13 -6.32 14.34 2.22
N HIS A 14 -5.34 13.45 2.43
CA HIS A 14 -5.39 12.49 3.52
C HIS A 14 -5.49 13.16 4.89
N TRP A 15 -4.70 14.22 5.11
CA TRP A 15 -4.73 14.95 6.37
C TRP A 15 -6.14 15.46 6.70
N ASN A 16 -6.87 15.93 5.68
CA ASN A 16 -8.26 16.38 5.83
C ASN A 16 -9.25 15.23 6.10
N ILE A 17 -8.97 14.00 5.65
CA ILE A 17 -9.87 12.85 5.77
C ILE A 17 -9.63 12.06 7.06
N ALA A 18 -8.37 11.85 7.43
CA ALA A 18 -7.95 10.91 8.47
C ALA A 18 -7.41 11.60 9.73
N GLY A 19 -7.09 12.90 9.69
CA GLY A 19 -6.49 13.59 10.83
C GLY A 19 -4.97 13.41 10.88
N ASP A 20 -4.41 13.11 12.06
CA ASP A 20 -2.96 13.10 12.28
C ASP A 20 -2.23 12.02 11.43
N PRO A 21 -1.39 12.43 10.45
CA PRO A 21 -0.69 11.51 9.56
C PRO A 21 0.34 10.62 10.28
N ASN A 22 0.71 10.94 11.53
CA ASN A 22 1.62 10.09 12.32
C ASN A 22 0.95 8.82 12.84
N LEU A 23 -0.38 8.77 12.85
CA LEU A 23 -1.15 7.59 13.26
C LEU A 23 -1.36 6.61 12.11
N ILE A 24 -1.16 7.04 10.87
CA ILE A 24 -1.39 6.24 9.67
C ILE A 24 -0.11 5.46 9.33
N PRO A 25 -0.19 4.13 9.10
CA PRO A 25 0.94 3.36 8.62
C PRO A 25 1.52 3.96 7.34
N LYS A 26 2.84 4.06 7.27
CA LYS A 26 3.56 4.68 6.15
C LYS A 26 3.34 3.94 4.83
N TRP A 27 3.18 2.62 4.85
CA TRP A 27 2.82 1.87 3.64
C TRP A 27 1.47 2.32 3.06
N LEU A 28 0.50 2.69 3.91
CA LEU A 28 -0.83 3.15 3.49
C LEU A 28 -0.76 4.61 3.05
N TRP A 29 -0.04 5.43 3.81
CA TRP A 29 0.17 6.85 3.53
C TRP A 29 0.83 7.07 2.16
N GLU A 30 2.01 6.46 1.96
CA GLU A 30 2.78 6.52 0.72
C GLU A 30 2.04 5.77 -0.39
N GLY A 31 1.52 4.58 -0.09
CA GLY A 31 0.84 3.74 -1.08
C GLY A 31 -0.35 4.42 -1.74
N VAL A 32 -1.16 5.17 -0.99
CA VAL A 32 -2.27 5.90 -1.59
C VAL A 32 -1.79 7.09 -2.41
N ALA A 33 -0.78 7.82 -1.94
CA ALA A 33 -0.19 8.92 -2.70
C ALA A 33 0.45 8.44 -4.00
N LEU A 34 1.06 7.26 -4.00
CA LEU A 34 1.50 6.58 -5.22
C LEU A 34 0.31 6.20 -6.11
N TYR A 35 -0.71 5.52 -5.56
CA TYR A 35 -1.84 4.99 -6.33
C TYR A 35 -2.75 6.05 -6.95
N LYS A 36 -2.98 7.17 -6.26
CA LYS A 36 -3.84 8.27 -6.72
C LYS A 36 -3.07 9.45 -7.30
N GLY A 37 -1.86 9.69 -6.81
CA GLY A 37 -1.10 10.89 -7.12
C GLY A 37 -0.06 10.69 -8.21
N CYS A 38 0.49 9.49 -8.36
CA CYS A 38 1.47 9.23 -9.41
C CYS A 38 1.41 7.79 -9.92
N CYS A 39 2.58 7.23 -10.22
CA CYS A 39 2.79 5.97 -10.90
C CYS A 39 3.43 4.95 -9.98
N GLN A 40 3.36 3.69 -10.41
CA GLN A 40 4.14 2.61 -9.83
C GLN A 40 5.63 2.91 -10.08
N TRP A 41 6.40 3.21 -9.02
CA TRP A 41 7.81 3.55 -9.16
C TRP A 41 8.70 2.38 -9.54
N ASP A 42 8.36 1.17 -9.07
CA ASP A 42 9.14 -0.03 -9.33
C ASP A 42 8.34 -1.10 -10.07
N HIS A 43 9.00 -1.72 -11.04
CA HIS A 43 8.56 -2.95 -11.66
C HIS A 43 8.77 -4.10 -10.68
N LEU A 44 7.69 -4.59 -10.07
CA LEU A 44 7.76 -5.62 -9.02
C LEU A 44 8.46 -6.90 -9.50
N GLU A 45 8.32 -7.22 -10.78
CA GLU A 45 8.99 -8.32 -11.44
C GLU A 45 10.54 -8.19 -11.46
N GLN A 46 11.08 -6.98 -11.27
CA GLN A 46 12.52 -6.72 -11.22
C GLN A 46 13.09 -6.80 -9.80
N LEU A 47 12.23 -6.86 -8.77
CA LEU A 47 12.65 -6.91 -7.37
C LEU A 47 13.12 -8.32 -7.00
N GLU A 48 14.43 -8.49 -6.83
CA GLU A 48 15.08 -9.79 -6.59
C GLU A 48 14.51 -10.53 -5.37
N TYR A 49 14.13 -9.80 -4.31
CA TYR A 49 13.57 -10.42 -3.11
C TYR A 49 12.18 -11.00 -3.36
N LEU A 50 11.35 -10.39 -4.21
CA LEU A 50 10.04 -10.94 -4.61
C LEU A 50 10.22 -12.19 -5.47
N GLN A 51 11.16 -12.16 -6.42
CA GLN A 51 11.51 -13.33 -7.25
C GLN A 51 12.01 -14.53 -6.42
N LYS A 52 12.66 -14.26 -5.28
CA LYS A 52 13.13 -15.27 -4.33
C LYS A 52 12.09 -15.63 -3.25
N GLU A 53 10.85 -15.17 -3.40
CA GLU A 53 9.74 -15.36 -2.43
C GLU A 53 10.07 -14.90 -0.99
N LYS A 54 10.96 -13.90 -0.84
CA LYS A 54 11.31 -13.28 0.44
C LYS A 54 10.40 -12.10 0.71
N PHE A 55 9.14 -12.38 1.03
CA PHE A 55 8.12 -11.36 1.24
C PHE A 55 8.26 -10.65 2.60
N PRO A 56 8.44 -9.32 2.65
CA PRO A 56 8.55 -8.56 3.89
C PRO A 56 7.18 -8.29 4.50
N SER A 57 7.00 -8.52 5.80
CA SER A 57 5.77 -8.19 6.53
C SER A 57 5.39 -6.71 6.43
N LEU A 58 4.12 -6.38 6.66
CA LEU A 58 3.65 -4.98 6.70
C LEU A 58 4.39 -4.16 7.76
N ARG A 59 4.84 -4.80 8.85
CA ARG A 59 5.67 -4.14 9.86
C ARG A 59 7.05 -3.76 9.29
N GLU A 60 7.68 -4.65 8.53
CA GLU A 60 8.97 -4.37 7.88
C GLU A 60 8.82 -3.30 6.81
N ILE A 61 7.77 -3.39 6.00
CA ILE A 61 7.43 -2.36 5.00
C ILE A 61 7.23 -1.02 5.71
N ASN A 62 6.43 -0.97 6.77
CA ASN A 62 6.21 0.26 7.53
C ASN A 62 7.49 0.87 8.14
N GLY A 63 8.51 0.05 8.41
CA GLY A 63 9.77 0.48 9.01
C GLY A 63 10.85 0.92 8.01
N GLN A 64 10.67 0.68 6.71
CA GLN A 64 11.70 0.92 5.69
C GLN A 64 11.12 1.72 4.53
N ALA A 65 11.56 2.98 4.38
CA ALA A 65 11.06 3.89 3.36
C ALA A 65 11.10 3.27 1.94
N GLU A 66 12.20 2.61 1.59
CA GLU A 66 12.35 1.92 0.30
C GLU A 66 11.21 0.92 0.03
N LEU A 67 10.86 0.09 1.02
CA LEU A 67 9.78 -0.89 0.88
C LEU A 67 8.40 -0.23 0.82
N GLN A 68 8.19 0.90 1.50
CA GLN A 68 6.94 1.66 1.44
C GLN A 68 6.66 2.12 0.02
N TYR A 69 7.70 2.60 -0.67
CA TYR A 69 7.57 3.05 -2.04
C TYR A 69 7.50 1.90 -3.06
N GLN A 70 8.31 0.86 -2.87
CA GLN A 70 8.30 -0.33 -3.73
C GLN A 70 6.96 -1.07 -3.70
N LEU A 71 6.34 -1.22 -2.52
CA LEU A 71 5.16 -2.07 -2.34
C LEU A 71 3.87 -1.31 -2.01
N GLY A 72 3.94 -0.04 -1.59
CA GLY A 72 2.78 0.72 -1.17
C GLY A 72 1.71 0.81 -2.26
N TYR A 73 2.11 1.12 -3.50
CA TYR A 73 1.20 1.17 -4.64
C TYR A 73 0.42 -0.15 -4.80
N SER A 74 1.12 -1.27 -4.82
CA SER A 74 0.51 -2.58 -5.11
C SER A 74 -0.30 -3.13 -3.94
N ILE A 75 0.00 -2.74 -2.69
CA ILE A 75 -0.88 -3.02 -1.55
C ILE A 75 -2.22 -2.29 -1.74
N ILE A 76 -2.20 -1.02 -2.14
CA ILE A 76 -3.45 -0.28 -2.40
C ILE A 76 -4.19 -0.85 -3.59
N GLU A 77 -3.48 -1.16 -4.68
CA GLU A 77 -4.07 -1.81 -5.84
C GLU A 77 -4.76 -3.13 -5.47
N PHE A 78 -4.09 -4.00 -4.71
CA PHE A 78 -4.67 -5.24 -4.20
C PHE A 78 -5.97 -5.01 -3.43
N ILE A 79 -5.98 -4.03 -2.52
CA ILE A 79 -7.18 -3.72 -1.72
C ILE A 79 -8.32 -3.23 -2.63
N VAL A 80 -8.00 -2.37 -3.61
CA VAL A 80 -8.99 -1.82 -4.54
C VAL A 80 -9.56 -2.90 -5.44
N GLU A 81 -8.74 -3.80 -5.98
CA GLU A 81 -9.23 -4.87 -6.85
C GLU A 81 -10.06 -5.90 -6.09
N LYS A 82 -9.71 -6.17 -4.83
CA LYS A 82 -10.39 -7.17 -4.03
C LYS A 82 -11.67 -6.66 -3.38
N TRP A 83 -11.69 -5.42 -2.91
CA TRP A 83 -12.82 -4.90 -2.14
C TRP A 83 -13.34 -3.53 -2.56
N ASP A 84 -12.69 -2.84 -3.49
CA ASP A 84 -12.93 -1.44 -3.90
C ASP A 84 -12.20 -0.34 -3.11
N TRP A 85 -12.34 0.88 -3.63
CA TRP A 85 -11.76 2.10 -3.05
C TRP A 85 -12.36 2.48 -1.68
N ALA A 86 -13.61 2.12 -1.40
CA ALA A 86 -14.25 2.43 -0.12
C ALA A 86 -13.53 1.75 1.05
N LYS A 87 -12.95 0.56 0.83
CA LYS A 87 -12.12 -0.09 1.86
C LYS A 87 -10.78 0.61 2.12
N VAL A 88 -10.17 1.22 1.11
CA VAL A 88 -8.99 2.08 1.31
C VAL A 88 -9.36 3.31 2.16
N LEU A 89 -10.50 3.94 1.89
CA LEU A 89 -10.99 5.06 2.69
C LEU A 89 -11.31 4.64 4.13
N SER A 90 -11.85 3.44 4.33
CA SER A 90 -12.07 2.88 5.68
C SER A 90 -10.76 2.74 6.44
N LEU A 91 -9.71 2.20 5.80
CA LEU A 91 -8.37 2.08 6.39
C LEU A 91 -7.81 3.45 6.76
N LEU A 92 -7.91 4.44 5.88
CA LEU A 92 -7.43 5.79 6.17
C LEU A 92 -8.14 6.39 7.39
N LYS A 93 -9.48 6.29 7.46
CA LYS A 93 -10.27 6.81 8.60
C LYS A 93 -9.98 6.11 9.91
N ASN A 94 -9.61 4.83 9.85
CA ASN A 94 -9.32 4.00 11.02
C ASN A 94 -7.81 3.84 11.26
N ASN A 95 -6.98 4.79 10.81
CA ASN A 95 -5.53 4.81 11.05
C ASN A 95 -4.82 3.49 10.67
N GLY A 96 -5.27 2.85 9.60
CA GLY A 96 -4.74 1.58 9.11
C GLY A 96 -5.13 0.35 9.94
N ASP A 97 -6.18 0.41 10.77
CA ASP A 97 -6.69 -0.78 11.45
C ASP A 97 -7.30 -1.76 10.42
N ILE A 98 -6.52 -2.80 10.12
CA ILE A 98 -6.84 -3.85 9.15
C ILE A 98 -8.05 -4.68 9.62
N LYS A 99 -8.14 -4.95 10.93
CA LYS A 99 -9.21 -5.79 11.46
C LYS A 99 -10.53 -5.05 11.37
N GLU A 100 -10.56 -3.80 11.79
CA GLU A 100 -11.76 -2.98 11.72
C GLU A 100 -12.18 -2.70 10.28
N SER A 101 -11.22 -2.43 9.39
CA SER A 101 -11.54 -1.97 8.03
C SER A 101 -11.84 -3.11 7.06
N LEU A 102 -11.12 -4.24 7.18
CA LEU A 102 -11.16 -5.34 6.21
C LEU A 102 -11.72 -6.66 6.78
N ASP A 103 -12.00 -6.72 8.09
CA ASP A 103 -12.35 -7.96 8.80
C ASP A 103 -11.30 -9.08 8.61
N LEU A 104 -10.02 -8.67 8.56
CA LEU A 104 -8.88 -9.56 8.41
C LEU A 104 -7.88 -9.38 9.54
N SER A 105 -7.10 -10.44 9.80
CA SER A 105 -5.85 -10.29 10.54
C SER A 105 -4.76 -9.72 9.63
N THR A 106 -3.78 -9.01 10.18
CA THR A 106 -2.60 -8.54 9.43
C THR A 106 -1.93 -9.68 8.65
N ARG A 107 -1.77 -10.86 9.26
CA ARG A 107 -1.18 -12.04 8.60
C ARG A 107 -2.03 -12.57 7.43
N ALA A 108 -3.36 -12.49 7.54
CA ALA A 108 -4.24 -12.90 6.45
C ALA A 108 -4.12 -11.92 5.27
N LEU A 109 -4.09 -10.61 5.56
CA LEU A 109 -3.88 -9.59 4.55
C LEU A 109 -2.53 -9.77 3.84
N GLU A 110 -1.43 -9.93 4.59
CA GLU A 110 -0.09 -10.19 4.05
C GLU A 110 -0.08 -11.41 3.12
N ARG A 111 -0.60 -12.54 3.59
CA ARG A 111 -0.66 -13.78 2.80
C ARG A 111 -1.43 -13.58 1.48
N GLU A 112 -2.59 -12.92 1.54
CA GLU A 112 -3.44 -12.71 0.38
C GLU A 112 -2.84 -11.69 -0.59
N PHE A 113 -2.18 -10.65 -0.07
CA PHE A 113 -1.42 -9.70 -0.86
C PHE A 113 -0.27 -10.39 -1.61
N TYR A 114 0.52 -11.25 -0.99
CA TYR A 114 1.60 -11.93 -1.72
C TYR A 114 1.09 -12.98 -2.70
N ALA A 115 -0.08 -13.57 -2.46
CA ALA A 115 -0.73 -14.41 -3.47
C ALA A 115 -1.10 -13.57 -4.71
N PHE A 116 -1.67 -12.39 -4.50
CA PHE A 116 -1.97 -11.42 -5.55
C PHE A 116 -0.71 -10.99 -6.31
N ILE A 117 0.39 -10.64 -5.61
CA ILE A 117 1.66 -10.29 -6.27
C ILE A 117 2.17 -11.42 -7.15
N LYS A 118 2.13 -12.65 -6.66
CA LYS A 118 2.56 -13.82 -7.43
C LYS A 118 1.72 -14.03 -8.68
N GLU A 119 0.40 -13.94 -8.56
CA GLU A 119 -0.53 -14.16 -9.68
C GLU A 119 -0.54 -13.03 -10.70
N LYS A 120 -0.31 -11.78 -10.28
CA LYS A 120 -0.44 -10.63 -11.19
C LYS A 120 0.89 -10.18 -11.79
N TYR A 121 1.97 -10.24 -11.01
CA TYR A 121 3.26 -9.65 -11.38
C TYR A 121 4.36 -10.67 -11.61
N LEU A 122 4.31 -11.85 -10.97
CA LEU A 122 5.41 -12.82 -11.03
C LEU A 122 5.10 -14.08 -11.85
N SER A 123 3.84 -14.39 -12.11
CA SER A 123 3.47 -15.47 -13.03
C SER A 123 3.67 -15.00 -14.47
N LYS A 124 4.49 -15.74 -15.21
CA LYS A 124 4.64 -15.61 -16.66
C LYS A 124 3.49 -16.28 -17.39
#